data_AF-A0A5N5WPP3-F1
#
_entry.id   AF-A0A5N5WPP3-F1
#
_cell.length_a   1.000
_cell.length_b   1.000
_cell.length_c   1.000
_cell.angle_alpha   90.00
_cell.angle_beta   90.00
_cell.angle_gamma   90.00
#
_symmetry.space_group_name_H-M   'P 1'
#
loop_
_entity.id
_entity.type
_entity.pdbx_description
1 polymer ?
#
loop_
_entity_poly.entity_id
_entity_poly.type
_entity_poly.pdbx_seq_one_letter_code
_entity_poly.pdbx_strand_id
1 'polypeptide(L)'
;MAPSATQPQNTTTAVPASKQKQVGQPLEASKMIYTYTTSPREVPDEATANAGDETICTDHMVVATWKATTGWSAPELKPYGPLTLMPTASCLHYATECFEGQKVYRGYDGKLRVFRPDRNAARLNMSAGRISLPQADPNEISKLIYALLAVDGAKWLPKDKPGSFLYLRPTMIGTQPTIGLQAPKEAILYIILCYMPTQDTPPGGMRLLSSPQDMVRSWVGGFGFAKVGANYGPTVLAQQDAAQLGFHQILWLYGEQGECTEAGGSNFFVVWRRKDGKKELITAPLDDRLILDGVTRRSCLELVKERLGDELEVTERKYTIAEVMEAAAEGRLLESFAAGTAWFICPVSKIQHREHDITVPTGPGGSPGEVTGKIKGWLSDIMYGRTEHEWGVVVSERE
;
A
#
# COMPACT_ATOMS: atom_id res chain seq x y z
N MET A 1 11.57 46.22 30.13
CA MET A 1 11.55 46.47 28.68
C MET A 1 11.90 45.17 27.99
N ALA A 2 10.92 44.54 27.35
CA ALA A 2 11.09 43.31 26.60
C ALA A 2 11.55 43.63 25.17
N PRO A 3 12.47 42.85 24.57
CA PRO A 3 12.61 42.78 23.12
C PRO A 3 11.69 41.68 22.58
N SER A 4 10.91 42.09 21.58
CA SER A 4 9.89 41.34 20.84
C SER A 4 10.44 40.10 20.16
N ALA A 5 9.74 38.98 20.31
CA ALA A 5 9.90 37.78 19.50
C ALA A 5 9.28 37.98 18.12
N THR A 6 10.04 37.75 17.06
CA THR A 6 9.55 37.62 15.68
C THR A 6 9.29 36.14 15.38
N GLN A 7 8.02 35.81 15.14
CA GLN A 7 7.60 34.48 14.67
C GLN A 7 8.07 34.24 13.22
N PRO A 8 8.60 33.06 12.88
CA PRO A 8 8.78 32.69 11.48
C PRO A 8 7.42 32.33 10.85
N GLN A 9 7.07 33.04 9.77
CA GLN A 9 5.92 32.73 8.94
C GLN A 9 6.16 31.42 8.18
N ASN A 10 5.41 30.38 8.52
CA ASN A 10 5.28 29.17 7.70
C ASN A 10 4.47 29.51 6.44
N THR A 11 5.14 29.86 5.35
CA THR A 11 4.52 29.88 4.02
C THR A 11 4.70 28.52 3.37
N THR A 12 3.76 27.61 3.60
CA THR A 12 3.61 26.38 2.84
C THR A 12 3.11 26.73 1.45
N THR A 13 4.01 27.03 0.52
CA THR A 13 3.68 27.18 -0.90
C THR A 13 3.41 25.80 -1.50
N ALA A 14 2.15 25.36 -1.44
CA ALA A 14 1.69 24.27 -2.26
C ALA A 14 1.88 24.66 -3.73
N VAL A 15 2.77 23.95 -4.43
CA VAL A 15 2.88 24.05 -5.89
C VAL A 15 1.51 23.72 -6.47
N PRO A 16 0.84 24.64 -7.20
CA PRO A 16 -0.45 24.33 -7.78
C PRO A 16 -0.24 23.25 -8.84
N ALA A 17 -0.88 22.10 -8.65
CA ALA A 17 -1.01 21.11 -9.71
C ALA A 17 -1.61 21.85 -10.93
N SER A 18 -0.86 21.90 -12.03
CA SER A 18 -1.41 22.43 -13.27
C SER A 18 -2.63 21.57 -13.62
N LYS A 19 -3.82 22.15 -13.51
CA LYS A 19 -5.04 21.55 -14.04
C LYS A 19 -4.91 21.55 -15.56
N GLN A 20 -4.18 20.58 -16.11
CA GLN A 20 -4.25 20.27 -17.53
C GLN A 20 -5.71 19.95 -17.80
N LYS A 21 -6.36 20.82 -18.59
CA LYS A 21 -7.74 20.64 -19.01
C LYS A 21 -7.77 19.34 -19.82
N GLN A 22 -8.31 18.27 -19.23
CA GLN A 22 -8.33 16.97 -19.87
C GLN A 22 -9.22 17.09 -21.12
N VAL A 23 -8.60 17.01 -22.30
CA VAL A 23 -9.31 16.99 -23.57
C VAL A 23 -9.76 15.55 -23.80
N GLY A 24 -11.07 15.34 -23.99
CA GLY A 24 -11.66 14.02 -24.23
C GLY A 24 -12.70 13.61 -23.18
N GLN A 25 -13.28 12.42 -23.37
CA GLN A 25 -14.29 11.86 -22.48
C GLN A 25 -13.69 11.51 -21.11
N PRO A 26 -14.37 11.86 -20.00
CA PRO A 26 -13.96 11.42 -18.67
C PRO A 26 -14.20 9.91 -18.51
N LEU A 27 -13.53 9.29 -17.54
CA LEU A 27 -13.86 7.93 -17.13
C LEU A 27 -15.23 7.94 -16.48
N GLU A 28 -16.17 7.12 -16.97
CA GLU A 28 -17.55 7.06 -16.46
C GLU A 28 -17.94 5.61 -16.18
N ALA A 29 -17.96 5.22 -14.91
CA ALA A 29 -18.35 3.87 -14.48
C ALA A 29 -19.82 3.56 -14.81
N SER A 30 -20.68 4.57 -14.93
CA SER A 30 -22.07 4.42 -15.35
C SER A 30 -22.23 3.88 -16.79
N LYS A 31 -21.20 4.02 -17.63
CA LYS A 31 -21.18 3.51 -19.01
C LYS A 31 -20.57 2.12 -19.11
N MET A 32 -20.30 1.45 -17.98
CA MET A 32 -19.60 0.17 -18.00
C MET A 32 -20.39 -0.91 -18.74
N ILE A 33 -19.72 -1.60 -19.66
CA ILE A 33 -20.24 -2.73 -20.41
C ILE A 33 -19.92 -4.02 -19.64
N TYR A 34 -20.90 -4.91 -19.49
CA TYR A 34 -20.75 -6.17 -18.77
C TYR A 34 -20.73 -7.35 -19.74
N THR A 35 -19.61 -8.07 -19.77
CA THR A 35 -19.45 -9.34 -20.49
C THR A 35 -19.09 -10.42 -19.47
N TYR A 36 -20.06 -11.28 -19.15
CA TYR A 36 -19.83 -12.34 -18.17
C TYR A 36 -19.11 -13.54 -18.77
N THR A 37 -18.33 -14.24 -17.96
CA THR A 37 -17.70 -15.51 -18.35
C THR A 37 -18.77 -16.57 -18.60
N THR A 38 -18.59 -17.34 -19.66
CA THR A 38 -19.36 -18.57 -19.94
C THR A 38 -18.69 -19.81 -19.35
N SER A 39 -17.48 -19.66 -18.82
CA SER A 39 -16.65 -20.73 -18.26
C SER A 39 -16.14 -20.31 -16.88
N PRO A 40 -17.02 -20.23 -15.86
CA PRO A 40 -16.64 -19.84 -14.51
C PRO A 40 -15.61 -20.81 -13.92
N ARG A 41 -14.57 -20.28 -13.27
CA ARG A 41 -13.53 -21.06 -12.61
C ARG A 41 -14.06 -21.68 -11.32
N GLU A 42 -13.48 -22.80 -10.89
CA GLU A 42 -13.71 -23.31 -9.53
C GLU A 42 -13.06 -22.37 -8.50
N VAL A 43 -13.69 -22.25 -7.32
CA VAL A 43 -13.15 -21.47 -6.21
C VAL A 43 -12.32 -22.41 -5.32
N PRO A 44 -10.98 -22.34 -5.35
CA PRO A 44 -10.14 -23.17 -4.49
C PRO A 44 -10.28 -22.75 -3.03
N ASP A 45 -9.87 -23.63 -2.11
CA ASP A 45 -9.57 -23.22 -0.74
C ASP A 45 -8.29 -22.34 -0.69
N GLU A 46 -8.09 -21.63 0.42
CA GLU A 46 -6.98 -20.68 0.57
C GLU A 46 -5.61 -21.36 0.52
N ALA A 47 -5.50 -22.60 1.02
CA ALA A 47 -4.24 -23.33 0.99
C ALA A 47 -3.84 -23.67 -0.45
N THR A 48 -4.78 -24.22 -1.22
CA THR A 48 -4.62 -24.54 -2.65
C THR A 48 -4.34 -23.28 -3.45
N ALA A 49 -5.03 -22.17 -3.16
CA ALA A 49 -4.86 -20.92 -3.87
C ALA A 49 -3.48 -20.26 -3.70
N ASN A 50 -2.78 -20.58 -2.61
CA ASN A 50 -1.49 -20.01 -2.26
C ASN A 50 -0.33 -21.03 -2.33
N ALA A 51 -0.57 -22.26 -2.81
CA ALA A 51 0.43 -23.33 -2.86
C ALA A 51 1.35 -23.27 -4.10
N GLY A 52 0.92 -22.62 -5.17
CA GLY A 52 1.66 -22.53 -6.44
C GLY A 52 2.40 -21.20 -6.64
N ASP A 53 3.16 -21.13 -7.73
CA ASP A 53 3.91 -19.93 -8.15
C ASP A 53 3.03 -18.90 -8.88
N GLU A 54 1.81 -19.29 -9.26
CA GLU A 54 0.86 -18.43 -9.95
C GLU A 54 -0.18 -17.86 -8.98
N THR A 55 -0.55 -16.60 -9.19
CA THR A 55 -1.62 -15.97 -8.46
C THR A 55 -2.97 -16.29 -9.11
N ILE A 56 -3.86 -16.97 -8.37
CA ILE A 56 -5.22 -17.25 -8.83
C ILE A 56 -6.07 -15.99 -8.74
N CYS A 57 -6.64 -15.58 -9.88
CA CYS A 57 -7.55 -14.45 -10.00
C CYS A 57 -9.01 -14.91 -10.14
N THR A 58 -9.94 -14.01 -9.84
CA THR A 58 -11.38 -14.26 -9.96
C THR A 58 -11.83 -14.37 -11.42
N ASP A 59 -13.13 -14.58 -11.64
CA ASP A 59 -13.70 -14.85 -12.96
C ASP A 59 -13.53 -13.67 -13.93
N HIS A 60 -13.63 -12.44 -13.43
CA HIS A 60 -13.64 -11.23 -14.24
C HIS A 60 -12.53 -10.24 -13.88
N MET A 61 -12.33 -9.29 -14.78
CA MET A 61 -11.53 -8.10 -14.57
C MET A 61 -12.24 -6.88 -15.16
N VAL A 62 -11.89 -5.69 -14.70
CA VAL A 62 -12.30 -4.44 -15.34
C VAL A 62 -11.18 -3.90 -16.20
N VAL A 63 -11.49 -3.38 -17.38
CA VAL A 63 -10.55 -2.73 -18.30
C VAL A 63 -11.18 -1.43 -18.83
N ALA A 64 -10.41 -0.34 -18.84
CA ALA A 64 -10.76 0.89 -19.53
C ALA A 64 -9.53 1.39 -20.30
N THR A 65 -9.72 1.70 -21.58
CA THR A 65 -8.65 2.23 -22.43
C THR A 65 -8.74 3.75 -22.48
N TRP A 66 -7.61 4.41 -22.71
CA TRP A 66 -7.53 5.86 -22.86
C TRP A 66 -6.71 6.22 -24.10
N LYS A 67 -7.16 7.23 -24.84
CA LYS A 67 -6.39 7.87 -25.90
C LYS A 67 -6.37 9.37 -25.71
N ALA A 68 -5.23 10.01 -25.94
CA ALA A 68 -5.09 11.46 -25.83
C ALA A 68 -6.06 12.27 -26.72
N THR A 69 -6.53 11.68 -27.81
CA THR A 69 -7.45 12.33 -28.76
C THR A 69 -8.93 12.23 -28.35
N THR A 70 -9.32 11.16 -27.66
CA THR A 70 -10.75 10.85 -27.38
C THR A 70 -11.08 10.80 -25.88
N GLY A 71 -10.08 10.71 -25.01
CA GLY A 71 -10.25 10.46 -23.59
C GLY A 71 -10.43 8.97 -23.28
N TRP A 72 -11.11 8.69 -22.16
CA TRP A 72 -11.41 7.33 -21.70
C TRP A 72 -12.51 6.69 -22.55
N SER A 73 -12.39 5.40 -22.82
CA SER A 73 -13.46 4.57 -23.36
C SER A 73 -14.49 4.20 -22.29
N ALA A 74 -15.62 3.65 -22.72
CA ALA A 74 -16.53 2.96 -21.82
C ALA A 74 -15.77 1.81 -21.12
N PRO A 75 -15.76 1.74 -19.78
CA PRO A 75 -15.14 0.64 -19.07
C PRO A 75 -15.81 -0.70 -19.42
N GLU A 76 -15.08 -1.79 -19.35
CA GLU A 76 -15.58 -3.13 -19.63
C GLU A 76 -15.28 -4.03 -18.43
N LEU A 77 -16.31 -4.64 -17.84
CA LEU A 77 -16.16 -5.86 -17.05
C LEU A 77 -16.19 -7.04 -18.02
N LYS A 78 -15.14 -7.84 -18.02
CA LYS A 78 -14.96 -8.96 -18.96
C LYS A 78 -14.29 -10.15 -18.28
N PRO A 79 -14.33 -11.36 -18.87
CA PRO A 79 -13.62 -12.50 -18.31
C PRO A 79 -12.12 -12.20 -18.14
N TYR A 80 -11.55 -12.57 -16.99
CA TYR A 80 -10.13 -12.40 -16.70
C TYR A 80 -9.28 -13.18 -17.71
N GLY A 81 -8.27 -12.51 -18.27
CA GLY A 81 -7.40 -13.06 -19.30
C GLY A 81 -6.22 -12.14 -19.64
N PRO A 82 -5.39 -12.53 -20.63
CA PRO A 82 -4.18 -11.80 -20.97
C PRO A 82 -4.47 -10.42 -21.57
N LEU A 83 -3.52 -9.48 -21.38
CA LEU A 83 -3.50 -8.20 -22.08
C LEU A 83 -2.72 -8.34 -23.40
N THR A 84 -3.30 -7.89 -24.50
CA THR A 84 -2.61 -7.83 -25.80
C THR A 84 -1.94 -6.47 -25.96
N LEU A 85 -0.61 -6.46 -25.96
CA LEU A 85 0.21 -5.25 -26.08
C LEU A 85 1.14 -5.35 -27.29
N MET A 86 1.37 -4.23 -27.96
CA MET A 86 2.47 -4.14 -28.92
C MET A 86 3.81 -4.28 -28.17
N PRO A 87 4.80 -4.99 -28.72
CA PRO A 87 6.11 -5.10 -28.07
C PRO A 87 6.80 -3.75 -27.85
N THR A 88 6.41 -2.71 -28.58
CA THR A 88 6.89 -1.33 -28.44
C THR A 88 6.10 -0.50 -27.42
N ALA A 89 5.22 -1.10 -26.63
CA ALA A 89 4.43 -0.41 -25.61
C ALA A 89 5.36 0.22 -24.53
N SER A 90 5.13 1.49 -24.22
CA SER A 90 6.01 2.25 -23.32
C SER A 90 6.16 1.66 -21.91
N CYS A 91 5.17 0.92 -21.40
CA CYS A 91 5.26 0.26 -20.09
C CYS A 91 6.36 -0.80 -20.06
N LEU A 92 6.60 -1.49 -21.18
CA LEU A 92 7.59 -2.57 -21.30
C LEU A 92 9.03 -2.06 -21.34
N HIS A 93 9.24 -0.80 -21.72
CA HIS A 93 10.58 -0.23 -21.94
C HIS A 93 10.96 0.84 -20.92
N TYR A 94 9.99 1.65 -20.49
CA TYR A 94 10.24 2.87 -19.69
C TYR A 94 9.48 2.88 -18.37
N ALA A 95 8.96 1.73 -17.93
CA ALA A 95 8.23 1.58 -16.67
C ALA A 95 7.13 2.65 -16.48
N THR A 96 6.44 2.99 -17.57
CA THR A 96 5.27 3.87 -17.55
C THR A 96 4.06 3.11 -17.02
N GLU A 97 4.16 2.70 -15.76
CA GLU A 97 3.18 1.90 -15.05
C GLU A 97 3.11 2.23 -13.56
N CYS A 98 1.88 2.26 -13.04
CA CYS A 98 1.61 2.41 -11.61
C CYS A 98 0.48 1.47 -11.19
N PHE A 99 0.42 1.17 -9.90
CA PHE A 99 -0.57 0.24 -9.38
C PHE A 99 -1.04 0.65 -7.99
N GLU A 100 -2.15 0.05 -7.58
CA GLU A 100 -2.65 0.11 -6.22
C GLU A 100 -2.77 -1.27 -5.60
N GLY A 101 -2.96 -1.26 -4.28
CA GLY A 101 -3.06 -2.48 -3.49
C GLY A 101 -3.97 -2.27 -2.30
N GLN A 102 -5.12 -2.93 -2.33
CA GLN A 102 -6.09 -2.94 -1.23
C GLN A 102 -6.68 -4.33 -1.07
N LYS A 103 -7.29 -4.60 0.09
CA LYS A 103 -7.98 -5.86 0.36
C LYS A 103 -9.49 -5.65 0.36
N VAL A 104 -10.20 -6.71 0.05
CA VAL A 104 -11.64 -6.84 0.16
C VAL A 104 -11.92 -7.89 1.20
N TYR A 105 -12.82 -7.60 2.12
CA TYR A 105 -13.04 -8.41 3.30
C TYR A 105 -14.47 -8.95 3.32
N ARG A 106 -14.64 -10.23 3.65
CA ARG A 106 -15.93 -10.74 4.09
C ARG A 106 -16.05 -10.51 5.59
N GLY A 107 -16.88 -9.56 5.98
CA GLY A 107 -17.10 -9.24 7.39
C GLY A 107 -17.79 -10.37 8.16
N TYR A 108 -17.68 -10.33 9.49
CA TYR A 108 -18.38 -11.26 10.39
C TYR A 108 -19.89 -11.06 10.41
N ASP A 109 -20.38 -9.93 9.91
CA ASP A 109 -21.79 -9.66 9.65
C ASP A 109 -22.23 -10.10 8.24
N GLY A 110 -21.37 -10.84 7.52
CA GLY A 110 -21.64 -11.34 6.18
C GLY A 110 -21.55 -10.31 5.07
N LYS A 111 -21.22 -9.03 5.34
CA LYS A 111 -21.13 -7.99 4.30
C LYS A 111 -19.74 -7.93 3.67
N LEU A 112 -19.71 -7.66 2.37
CA LEU A 112 -18.48 -7.41 1.61
C LEU A 112 -18.01 -5.97 1.86
N ARG A 113 -16.72 -5.78 2.17
CA ARG A 113 -16.15 -4.46 2.50
C ARG A 113 -14.84 -4.17 1.81
N VAL A 114 -14.60 -2.89 1.56
CA VAL A 114 -13.30 -2.34 1.13
C VAL A 114 -12.87 -1.26 2.12
N PHE A 115 -11.59 -1.26 2.49
CA PHE A 115 -11.06 -0.30 3.45
C PHE A 115 -10.49 0.96 2.76
N ARG A 116 -11.04 2.13 3.08
CA ARG A 116 -10.64 3.46 2.58
C ARG A 116 -10.33 3.52 1.07
N PRO A 117 -11.23 3.01 0.19
CA PRO A 117 -10.99 2.94 -1.26
C PRO A 117 -10.74 4.31 -1.91
N ASP A 118 -11.28 5.38 -1.33
CA ASP A 118 -11.06 6.77 -1.76
C ASP A 118 -9.57 7.16 -1.69
N ARG A 119 -8.87 6.73 -0.63
CA ARG A 119 -7.45 7.03 -0.43
C ARG A 119 -6.57 6.28 -1.41
N ASN A 120 -6.87 5.01 -1.68
CA ASN A 120 -6.18 4.23 -2.69
C ASN A 120 -6.41 4.82 -4.09
N ALA A 121 -7.65 5.15 -4.46
CA ALA A 121 -7.95 5.75 -5.76
C ALA A 121 -7.27 7.11 -5.97
N ALA A 122 -7.22 7.95 -4.93
CA ALA A 122 -6.48 9.21 -4.98
C ALA A 122 -4.96 9.00 -5.18
N ARG A 123 -4.37 8.00 -4.51
CA ARG A 123 -2.94 7.69 -4.65
C ARG A 123 -2.60 7.04 -5.99
N LEU A 124 -3.51 6.25 -6.57
CA LEU A 124 -3.36 5.75 -7.96
C LEU A 124 -3.27 6.93 -8.94
N ASN A 125 -4.17 7.90 -8.82
CA ASN A 125 -4.17 9.09 -9.68
C ASN A 125 -2.93 9.96 -9.51
N MET A 126 -2.48 10.15 -8.27
CA MET A 126 -1.23 10.86 -8.01
C MET A 126 -0.05 10.13 -8.66
N SER A 127 0.00 8.80 -8.54
CA SER A 127 1.05 7.97 -9.15
C SER A 127 1.00 8.03 -10.67
N ALA A 128 -0.19 7.94 -11.28
CA ALA A 128 -0.40 8.08 -12.72
C ALA A 128 0.12 9.44 -13.23
N GLY A 129 -0.24 10.53 -12.57
CA GLY A 129 0.26 11.87 -12.91
C GLY A 129 1.78 11.99 -12.82
N ARG A 130 2.42 11.32 -11.83
CA ARG A 130 3.88 11.35 -11.66
C ARG A 130 4.65 10.76 -12.86
N ILE A 131 4.04 9.81 -13.56
CA ILE A 131 4.61 9.12 -14.74
C ILE A 131 3.88 9.47 -16.04
N SER A 132 3.22 10.64 -16.08
CA SER A 132 2.54 11.17 -17.28
C SER A 132 1.44 10.28 -17.87
N LEU A 133 0.82 9.43 -17.06
CA LEU A 133 -0.38 8.68 -17.42
C LEU A 133 -1.65 9.51 -17.16
N PRO A 134 -2.76 9.21 -17.85
CA PRO A 134 -4.01 9.95 -17.67
C PRO A 134 -4.56 9.79 -16.25
N GLN A 135 -5.02 10.89 -15.66
CA GLN A 135 -5.75 10.87 -14.40
C GLN A 135 -7.25 10.65 -14.67
N ALA A 136 -7.98 10.15 -13.68
CA ALA A 136 -9.44 10.01 -13.69
C ALA A 136 -10.02 10.49 -12.36
N ASP A 137 -11.34 10.68 -12.26
CA ASP A 137 -11.96 10.95 -10.97
C ASP A 137 -11.76 9.73 -10.03
N PRO A 138 -11.15 9.89 -8.84
CA PRO A 138 -11.01 8.81 -7.87
C PRO A 138 -12.32 8.06 -7.57
N ASN A 139 -13.45 8.77 -7.54
CA ASN A 139 -14.76 8.17 -7.27
C ASN A 139 -15.19 7.23 -8.39
N GLU A 140 -14.88 7.55 -9.65
CA GLU A 140 -15.17 6.69 -10.80
C GLU A 140 -14.32 5.41 -10.74
N ILE A 141 -13.06 5.51 -10.34
CA ILE A 141 -12.20 4.33 -10.09
C ILE A 141 -12.78 3.46 -8.97
N SER A 142 -13.23 4.05 -7.86
CA SER A 142 -13.88 3.31 -6.77
C SER A 142 -15.16 2.61 -7.23
N LYS A 143 -15.98 3.25 -8.07
CA LYS A 143 -17.19 2.62 -8.64
C LYS A 143 -16.86 1.41 -9.53
N LEU A 144 -15.77 1.47 -10.31
CA LEU A 144 -15.30 0.31 -11.08
C LEU A 144 -14.91 -0.87 -10.19
N ILE A 145 -14.24 -0.60 -9.07
CA ILE A 145 -13.93 -1.61 -8.06
C ILE A 145 -15.23 -2.23 -7.54
N TYR A 146 -16.19 -1.40 -7.11
CA TYR A 146 -17.46 -1.90 -6.58
C TYR A 146 -18.22 -2.75 -7.60
N ALA A 147 -18.17 -2.38 -8.88
CA ALA A 147 -18.84 -3.13 -9.91
C ALA A 147 -18.21 -4.52 -10.17
N LEU A 148 -16.89 -4.65 -10.08
CA LEU A 148 -16.21 -5.95 -10.09
C LEU A 148 -16.62 -6.80 -8.89
N LEU A 149 -16.60 -6.21 -7.70
CA LEU A 149 -16.94 -6.88 -6.45
C LEU A 149 -18.41 -7.30 -6.38
N ALA A 150 -19.31 -6.50 -6.95
CA ALA A 150 -20.73 -6.84 -7.03
C ALA A 150 -20.99 -8.10 -7.86
N VAL A 151 -20.11 -8.42 -8.82
CA VAL A 151 -20.23 -9.61 -9.69
C VAL A 151 -19.48 -10.81 -9.10
N ASP A 152 -18.22 -10.63 -8.71
CA ASP A 152 -17.37 -11.77 -8.29
C ASP A 152 -17.44 -12.05 -6.78
N GLY A 153 -17.82 -11.06 -5.96
CA GLY A 153 -17.68 -11.10 -4.51
C GLY A 153 -18.46 -12.23 -3.82
N ALA A 154 -19.71 -12.47 -4.22
CA ALA A 154 -20.56 -13.49 -3.59
C ALA A 154 -20.00 -14.90 -3.78
N LYS A 155 -19.41 -15.17 -4.95
CA LYS A 155 -18.82 -16.48 -5.28
C LYS A 155 -17.42 -16.65 -4.66
N TRP A 156 -16.56 -15.65 -4.79
CA TRP A 156 -15.13 -15.78 -4.43
C TRP A 156 -14.84 -15.43 -2.98
N LEU A 157 -15.73 -14.70 -2.31
CA LEU A 157 -15.68 -14.41 -0.87
C LEU A 157 -17.05 -14.71 -0.24
N PRO A 158 -17.52 -15.96 -0.18
CA PRO A 158 -18.91 -16.25 0.19
C PRO A 158 -19.24 -15.91 1.65
N LYS A 159 -20.52 -15.67 1.94
CA LYS A 159 -21.00 -15.21 3.27
C LYS A 159 -20.77 -16.23 4.40
N ASP A 160 -20.65 -17.50 4.07
CA ASP A 160 -20.36 -18.60 5.00
C ASP A 160 -18.88 -18.70 5.39
N LYS A 161 -18.01 -17.87 4.80
CA LYS A 161 -16.58 -17.74 5.14
C LYS A 161 -16.24 -16.35 5.68
N PRO A 162 -16.82 -15.91 6.82
CA PRO A 162 -16.46 -14.64 7.42
C PRO A 162 -15.01 -14.61 7.89
N GLY A 163 -14.40 -13.42 7.87
CA GLY A 163 -13.00 -13.25 8.26
C GLY A 163 -11.98 -13.53 7.16
N SER A 164 -12.42 -13.85 5.93
CA SER A 164 -11.54 -14.02 4.77
C SER A 164 -11.39 -12.73 3.97
N PHE A 165 -10.35 -12.68 3.12
CA PHE A 165 -10.10 -11.56 2.23
C PHE A 165 -9.59 -11.99 0.84
N LEU A 166 -9.75 -11.10 -0.13
CA LEU A 166 -9.05 -11.14 -1.42
C LEU A 166 -8.29 -9.84 -1.64
N TYR A 167 -7.35 -9.85 -2.57
CA TYR A 167 -6.53 -8.70 -2.93
C TYR A 167 -7.01 -8.05 -4.23
N LEU A 168 -7.19 -6.74 -4.19
CA LEU A 168 -7.51 -5.90 -5.35
C LEU A 168 -6.24 -5.25 -5.87
N ARG A 169 -6.05 -5.33 -7.18
CA ARG A 169 -4.93 -4.73 -7.91
C ARG A 169 -5.44 -3.86 -9.07
N PRO A 170 -5.85 -2.61 -8.80
CA PRO A 170 -5.96 -1.59 -9.84
C PRO A 170 -4.57 -1.25 -10.39
N THR A 171 -4.43 -1.17 -11.71
CA THR A 171 -3.15 -0.90 -12.37
C THR A 171 -3.37 -0.03 -13.60
N MET A 172 -2.48 0.92 -13.84
CA MET A 172 -2.47 1.73 -15.05
C MET A 172 -1.14 1.59 -15.78
N ILE A 173 -1.18 1.36 -17.09
CA ILE A 173 -0.01 1.16 -17.95
C ILE A 173 -0.09 2.03 -19.21
N GLY A 174 1.04 2.58 -19.64
CA GLY A 174 1.17 3.25 -20.94
C GLY A 174 1.33 2.23 -22.06
N THR A 175 0.45 2.28 -23.06
CA THR A 175 0.35 1.27 -24.11
C THR A 175 0.66 1.79 -25.50
N GLN A 176 1.07 3.05 -25.63
CA GLN A 176 1.40 3.65 -26.91
C GLN A 176 2.52 2.83 -27.60
N PRO A 177 2.33 2.39 -28.87
CA PRO A 177 3.30 1.55 -29.57
C PRO A 177 4.46 2.39 -30.13
N THR A 178 5.34 2.85 -29.26
CA THR A 178 6.49 3.70 -29.63
C THR A 178 7.69 3.49 -28.71
N ILE A 179 8.87 3.48 -29.32
CA ILE A 179 10.17 3.48 -28.62
C ILE A 179 10.60 4.92 -28.26
N GLY A 180 9.95 5.95 -28.78
CA GLY A 180 10.32 7.33 -28.42
C GLY A 180 9.97 7.64 -26.97
N LEU A 181 10.93 8.15 -26.19
CA LEU A 181 10.70 8.61 -24.81
C LEU A 181 9.85 9.89 -24.82
N GLN A 182 8.56 9.74 -24.54
CA GLN A 182 7.58 10.83 -24.50
C GLN A 182 6.42 10.46 -23.57
N ALA A 183 5.58 11.45 -23.23
CA ALA A 183 4.34 11.18 -22.52
C ALA A 183 3.44 10.24 -23.35
N PRO A 184 2.99 9.09 -22.81
CA PRO A 184 2.15 8.16 -23.54
C PRO A 184 0.83 8.80 -23.98
N LYS A 185 0.46 8.57 -25.24
CA LYS A 185 -0.83 9.00 -25.82
C LYS A 185 -1.91 7.93 -25.76
N GLU A 186 -1.56 6.72 -25.30
CA GLU A 186 -2.46 5.60 -25.09
C GLU A 186 -2.13 4.92 -23.78
N ALA A 187 -3.16 4.53 -23.03
CA ALA A 187 -3.01 3.85 -21.75
C ALA A 187 -4.17 2.87 -21.50
N ILE A 188 -3.96 1.96 -20.56
CA ILE A 188 -4.98 1.06 -20.04
C ILE A 188 -5.03 1.20 -18.52
N LEU A 189 -6.22 1.38 -17.96
CA LEU A 189 -6.54 1.06 -16.56
C LEU A 189 -7.15 -0.34 -16.53
N TYR A 190 -6.64 -1.23 -15.69
CA TYR A 190 -7.28 -2.51 -15.43
C TYR A 190 -7.35 -2.80 -13.93
N ILE A 191 -8.34 -3.60 -13.51
CA ILE A 191 -8.56 -3.96 -12.11
C ILE A 191 -8.81 -5.46 -12.03
N ILE A 192 -7.98 -6.16 -11.27
CA ILE A 192 -8.13 -7.59 -10.99
C ILE A 192 -8.35 -7.81 -9.50
N LEU A 193 -9.01 -8.92 -9.19
CA LEU A 193 -9.24 -9.43 -7.85
C LEU A 193 -8.60 -10.83 -7.77
N CYS A 194 -7.81 -11.08 -6.74
CA CYS A 194 -7.01 -12.31 -6.67
C CYS A 194 -6.74 -12.77 -5.24
N TYR A 195 -6.32 -14.02 -5.10
CA TYR A 195 -5.79 -14.53 -3.84
C TYR A 195 -4.44 -13.88 -3.51
N MET A 196 -4.17 -13.75 -2.23
CA MET A 196 -2.88 -13.34 -1.69
C MET A 196 -2.68 -14.01 -0.33
N PRO A 197 -1.49 -14.56 -0.03
CA PRO A 197 -1.27 -15.24 1.25
C PRO A 197 -1.32 -14.26 2.41
N THR A 198 -1.82 -14.76 3.55
CA THR A 198 -1.73 -14.06 4.83
C THR A 198 -0.26 -14.01 5.28
N GLN A 199 0.30 -12.80 5.40
CA GLN A 199 1.72 -12.59 5.69
C GLN A 199 1.97 -11.93 7.06
N ASP A 200 0.95 -11.39 7.72
CA ASP A 200 1.10 -10.45 8.86
C ASP A 200 1.37 -11.11 10.22
N THR A 201 1.59 -12.43 10.25
CA THR A 201 1.94 -13.23 11.44
C THR A 201 3.00 -14.28 11.12
N PRO A 202 4.19 -13.90 10.63
CA PRO A 202 5.26 -14.85 10.41
C PRO A 202 5.66 -15.50 11.75
N PRO A 203 5.97 -16.81 11.79
CA PRO A 203 6.40 -17.47 13.01
C PRO A 203 7.61 -16.77 13.64
N GLY A 204 7.51 -16.40 14.93
CA GLY A 204 8.58 -15.67 15.63
C GLY A 204 8.67 -14.19 15.29
N GLY A 205 7.73 -13.63 14.52
CA GLY A 205 7.69 -12.21 14.15
C GLY A 205 8.60 -11.86 12.96
N MET A 206 8.37 -10.69 12.38
CA MET A 206 9.10 -10.22 11.21
C MET A 206 10.56 -9.93 11.57
N ARG A 207 11.46 -10.45 10.75
CA ARG A 207 12.89 -10.21 10.83
C ARG A 207 13.31 -9.29 9.70
N LEU A 208 13.96 -8.18 10.01
CA LEU A 208 14.43 -7.19 9.06
C LEU A 208 15.97 -7.22 8.93
N LEU A 209 16.45 -7.12 7.70
CA LEU A 209 17.86 -6.85 7.41
C LEU A 209 17.99 -5.41 6.90
N SER A 210 18.86 -4.59 7.50
CA SER A 210 19.06 -3.23 6.99
C SER A 210 19.63 -3.25 5.57
N SER A 211 19.26 -2.27 4.74
CA SER A 211 19.73 -2.23 3.35
C SER A 211 21.26 -2.22 3.21
N PRO A 212 21.80 -2.80 2.11
CA PRO A 212 23.20 -2.65 1.73
C PRO A 212 23.64 -1.18 1.69
N GLN A 213 24.95 -0.90 1.87
CA GLN A 213 25.45 0.49 1.87
C GLN A 213 25.29 1.19 0.52
N ASP A 214 25.35 0.42 -0.55
CA ASP A 214 25.28 0.85 -1.95
C ASP A 214 23.86 0.79 -2.52
N MET A 215 22.85 0.52 -1.68
CA MET A 215 21.46 0.42 -2.10
C MET A 215 20.54 1.33 -1.28
N VAL A 216 19.76 2.14 -2.01
CA VAL A 216 18.65 2.93 -1.45
C VAL A 216 17.37 2.57 -2.19
N ARG A 217 16.24 2.56 -1.47
CA ARG A 217 14.92 2.32 -2.08
C ARG A 217 14.49 3.49 -2.96
N SER A 218 14.76 4.69 -2.49
CA SER A 218 14.39 5.96 -3.13
C SER A 218 15.27 7.08 -2.56
N TRP A 219 15.15 8.28 -3.13
CA TRP A 219 15.92 9.45 -2.73
C TRP A 219 15.08 10.73 -2.81
N VAL A 220 15.50 11.77 -2.10
CA VAL A 220 14.86 13.10 -2.14
C VAL A 220 14.98 13.66 -3.57
N GLY A 221 13.84 14.11 -4.12
CA GLY A 221 13.73 14.50 -5.53
C GLY A 221 13.41 13.33 -6.49
N GLY A 222 13.41 12.10 -5.99
CA GLY A 222 12.98 10.91 -6.72
C GLY A 222 11.45 10.79 -6.82
N PHE A 223 10.95 9.55 -6.76
CA PHE A 223 9.53 9.24 -6.87
C PHE A 223 9.09 8.14 -5.90
N GLY A 224 9.79 8.00 -4.76
CA GLY A 224 9.48 7.01 -3.71
C GLY A 224 8.07 7.15 -3.12
N PHE A 225 7.54 8.37 -3.12
CA PHE A 225 6.16 8.69 -2.73
C PHE A 225 5.07 8.16 -3.67
N ALA A 226 5.42 7.75 -4.89
CA ALA A 226 4.47 7.24 -5.89
C ALA A 226 4.54 5.70 -5.99
N LYS A 227 3.40 5.07 -6.25
CA LYS A 227 3.30 3.60 -6.33
C LYS A 227 3.53 3.11 -7.77
N VAL A 228 4.75 3.35 -8.26
CA VAL A 228 5.18 3.04 -9.64
C VAL A 228 6.01 1.76 -9.67
N GLY A 229 5.91 0.97 -10.75
CA GLY A 229 6.62 -0.32 -10.89
C GLY A 229 8.13 -0.20 -10.69
N ALA A 230 8.72 0.89 -11.19
CA ALA A 230 10.15 1.19 -11.08
C ALA A 230 10.68 1.29 -9.63
N ASN A 231 9.82 1.53 -8.64
CA ASN A 231 10.21 1.54 -7.22
C ASN A 231 10.36 0.14 -6.60
N TYR A 232 9.97 -0.92 -7.32
CA TYR A 232 9.90 -2.28 -6.79
C TYR A 232 10.89 -3.23 -7.47
N GLY A 233 10.98 -3.22 -8.81
CA GLY A 233 11.87 -4.14 -9.54
C GLY A 233 13.32 -4.18 -9.01
N PRO A 234 14.00 -3.03 -8.85
CA PRO A 234 15.37 -2.99 -8.33
C PRO A 234 15.54 -3.51 -6.90
N THR A 235 14.45 -3.59 -6.12
CA THR A 235 14.50 -4.03 -4.71
C THR A 235 14.56 -5.54 -4.57
N VAL A 236 14.19 -6.30 -5.62
CA VAL A 236 14.05 -7.76 -5.57
C VAL A 236 15.36 -8.46 -5.27
N LEU A 237 16.49 -7.94 -5.77
CA LEU A 237 17.82 -8.51 -5.50
C LEU A 237 18.14 -8.51 -4.00
N ALA A 238 18.06 -7.35 -3.35
CA ALA A 238 18.31 -7.25 -1.91
C ALA A 238 17.32 -8.10 -1.10
N GLN A 239 16.06 -8.17 -1.53
CA GLN A 239 15.04 -8.98 -0.88
C GLN A 239 15.35 -10.48 -0.97
N GLN A 240 15.87 -10.94 -2.11
CA GLN A 240 16.32 -12.32 -2.31
C GLN A 240 17.48 -12.65 -1.37
N ASP A 241 18.50 -11.79 -1.32
CA ASP A 241 19.67 -11.98 -0.44
C ASP A 241 19.25 -12.04 1.04
N ALA A 242 18.35 -11.14 1.46
CA ALA A 242 17.80 -11.14 2.80
C ALA A 242 17.03 -12.44 3.12
N ALA A 243 16.24 -12.95 2.17
CA ALA A 243 15.51 -14.20 2.34
C ALA A 243 16.44 -15.41 2.51
N GLN A 244 17.56 -15.47 1.78
CA GLN A 244 18.58 -16.52 1.94
C GLN A 244 19.23 -16.50 3.33
N LEU A 245 19.29 -15.32 3.97
CA LEU A 245 19.78 -15.13 5.34
C LEU A 245 18.68 -15.32 6.41
N GLY A 246 17.48 -15.73 6.00
CA GLY A 246 16.33 -15.97 6.89
C GLY A 246 15.64 -14.69 7.38
N PHE A 247 15.81 -13.57 6.67
CA PHE A 247 15.08 -12.34 6.92
C PHE A 247 13.86 -12.22 6.01
N HIS A 248 12.81 -11.59 6.51
CA HIS A 248 11.54 -11.48 5.82
C HIS A 248 11.50 -10.27 4.90
N GLN A 249 12.07 -9.14 5.30
CA GLN A 249 12.07 -7.89 4.53
C GLN A 249 13.36 -7.10 4.78
N ILE A 250 13.64 -6.14 3.89
CA ILE A 250 14.69 -5.13 4.09
C ILE A 250 14.17 -3.97 4.96
N LEU A 251 14.93 -3.50 5.94
CA LEU A 251 14.75 -2.16 6.50
C LEU A 251 15.55 -1.17 5.66
N TRP A 252 14.87 -0.37 4.85
CA TRP A 252 15.50 0.60 3.98
C TRP A 252 16.05 1.77 4.78
N LEU A 253 17.35 2.02 4.63
CA LEU A 253 18.03 3.16 5.22
C LEU A 253 18.33 4.21 4.15
N TYR A 254 18.34 5.49 4.54
CA TYR A 254 18.64 6.60 3.64
C TYR A 254 19.63 7.59 4.26
N GLY A 255 20.49 8.15 3.42
CA GLY A 255 21.50 9.14 3.83
C GLY A 255 22.63 8.56 4.67
N GLU A 256 23.66 9.38 4.90
CA GLU A 256 24.88 8.98 5.63
C GLU A 256 24.61 8.54 7.07
N GLN A 257 23.58 9.11 7.69
CA GLN A 257 23.20 8.81 9.07
C GLN A 257 22.34 7.55 9.21
N GLY A 258 21.97 6.89 8.10
CA GLY A 258 21.13 5.69 8.11
C GLY A 258 19.72 5.97 8.65
N GLU A 259 19.04 6.97 8.08
CA GLU A 259 17.65 7.30 8.41
C GLU A 259 16.75 6.10 8.11
N CYS A 260 15.96 5.64 9.08
CA CYS A 260 14.98 4.58 8.88
C CYS A 260 13.81 5.09 8.03
N THR A 261 13.49 4.37 6.94
CA THR A 261 12.45 4.80 6.00
C THR A 261 11.26 3.83 5.99
N GLU A 262 11.42 2.67 5.36
CA GLU A 262 10.37 1.67 5.13
C GLU A 262 10.90 0.25 5.36
N ALA A 263 9.99 -0.65 5.75
CA ALA A 263 10.26 -2.08 5.89
C ALA A 263 9.73 -2.80 4.65
N GLY A 264 10.62 -3.05 3.69
CA GLY A 264 10.30 -3.56 2.37
C GLY A 264 9.39 -2.60 1.61
N GLY A 265 8.18 -3.04 1.28
CA GLY A 265 7.13 -2.22 0.68
C GLY A 265 6.13 -1.61 1.67
N SER A 266 6.40 -1.69 2.98
CA SER A 266 5.52 -1.22 4.06
C SER A 266 6.14 -0.05 4.83
N ASN A 267 5.30 0.81 5.40
CA ASN A 267 5.80 1.85 6.31
C ASN A 267 6.30 1.23 7.61
N PHE A 268 7.31 1.85 8.23
CA PHE A 268 7.96 1.33 9.42
C PHE A 268 7.64 2.20 10.65
N PHE A 269 7.35 1.55 11.77
CA PHE A 269 7.00 2.19 13.03
C PHE A 269 7.83 1.64 14.18
N VAL A 270 8.18 2.51 15.12
CA VAL A 270 8.82 2.15 16.38
C VAL A 270 8.00 2.72 17.54
N VAL A 271 7.79 1.91 18.56
CA VAL A 271 7.26 2.34 19.86
C VAL A 271 8.41 2.24 20.85
N TRP A 272 8.73 3.35 21.50
CA TRP A 272 9.80 3.38 22.50
C TRP A 272 9.47 4.31 23.65
N ARG A 273 10.33 4.29 24.68
CA ARG A 273 10.39 5.32 25.70
C ARG A 273 11.42 6.36 25.30
N ARG A 274 11.01 7.63 25.29
CA ARG A 274 11.92 8.76 25.15
C ARG A 274 12.81 8.91 26.39
N LYS A 275 13.90 9.67 26.27
CA LYS A 275 14.82 9.94 27.40
C LYS A 275 14.16 10.71 28.55
N ASP A 276 13.08 11.45 28.27
CA ASP A 276 12.24 12.12 29.28
C ASP A 276 11.20 11.19 29.94
N GLY A 277 11.19 9.90 29.59
CA GLY A 277 10.35 8.87 30.18
C GLY A 277 8.99 8.66 29.50
N LYS A 278 8.58 9.55 28.57
CA LYS A 278 7.29 9.44 27.85
C LYS A 278 7.34 8.34 26.79
N LYS A 279 6.20 7.70 26.51
CA LYS A 279 6.08 6.75 25.39
C LYS A 279 5.83 7.53 24.09
N GLU A 280 6.46 7.07 23.02
CA GLU A 280 6.33 7.66 21.69
C GLU A 280 6.18 6.56 20.63
N LEU A 281 5.24 6.75 19.70
CA LEU A 281 5.14 6.06 18.42
C LEU A 281 5.75 6.97 17.35
N ILE A 282 6.85 6.53 16.75
CA ILE A 282 7.57 7.28 15.73
C ILE A 282 7.52 6.57 14.37
N THR A 283 7.42 7.36 13.31
CA THR A 283 7.55 6.91 11.92
C THR A 283 8.17 8.02 11.06
N ALA A 284 8.74 7.65 9.90
CA ALA A 284 9.37 8.59 8.97
C ALA A 284 8.33 9.60 8.42
N PRO A 285 8.72 10.86 8.18
CA PRO A 285 7.82 11.90 7.70
C PRO A 285 7.58 11.78 6.18
N LEU A 286 6.64 12.57 5.65
CA LEU A 286 6.27 12.54 4.22
C LEU A 286 6.70 13.79 3.44
N ASP A 287 7.30 14.77 4.12
CA ASP A 287 7.59 16.11 3.62
C ASP A 287 8.61 16.13 2.47
N ASP A 288 9.63 15.27 2.55
CA ASP A 288 10.68 15.16 1.52
C ASP A 288 10.31 14.24 0.34
N ARG A 289 9.09 13.67 0.36
CA ARG A 289 8.54 12.76 -0.67
C ARG A 289 9.38 11.50 -0.91
N LEU A 290 10.19 11.09 0.07
CA LEU A 290 10.93 9.83 0.05
C LEU A 290 10.01 8.63 0.29
N ILE A 291 9.07 8.78 1.22
CA ILE A 291 8.24 7.70 1.75
C ILE A 291 6.92 7.57 0.98
N LEU A 292 6.45 6.34 0.75
CA LEU A 292 5.11 6.11 0.23
C LEU A 292 4.07 6.44 1.32
N ASP A 293 3.11 7.30 1.00
CA ASP A 293 2.00 7.63 1.89
C ASP A 293 1.01 6.46 2.00
N GLY A 294 1.30 5.52 2.92
CA GLY A 294 0.49 4.33 3.17
C GLY A 294 -0.90 4.62 3.74
N VAL A 295 -1.94 4.03 3.15
CA VAL A 295 -3.31 4.08 3.71
C VAL A 295 -3.34 3.45 5.11
N THR A 296 -2.65 2.32 5.31
CA THR A 296 -2.50 1.69 6.64
C THR A 296 -1.74 2.61 7.61
N ARG A 297 -0.60 3.17 7.20
CA ARG A 297 0.19 4.14 7.99
C ARG A 297 -0.67 5.29 8.49
N ARG A 298 -1.38 5.96 7.58
CA ARG A 298 -2.30 7.06 7.90
C ARG A 298 -3.35 6.65 8.91
N SER A 299 -3.96 5.48 8.71
CA SER A 299 -5.00 4.96 9.59
C SER A 299 -4.46 4.60 10.99
N CYS A 300 -3.24 4.09 11.09
CA CYS A 300 -2.56 3.89 12.39
C CYS A 300 -2.38 5.20 13.13
N LEU A 301 -1.83 6.22 12.46
CA LEU A 301 -1.58 7.53 13.08
C LEU A 301 -2.88 8.20 13.53
N GLU A 302 -3.93 8.14 12.70
CA GLU A 302 -5.25 8.69 13.03
C GLU A 302 -5.85 7.99 14.27
N LEU A 303 -5.88 6.65 14.31
CA LEU A 303 -6.44 5.90 15.44
C LEU A 303 -5.61 6.04 16.72
N VAL A 304 -4.29 6.09 16.65
CA VAL A 304 -3.44 6.25 17.83
C VAL A 304 -3.62 7.63 18.43
N LYS A 305 -3.65 8.69 17.60
CA LYS A 305 -3.93 10.05 18.07
C LYS A 305 -5.31 10.15 18.72
N GLU A 306 -6.32 9.50 18.15
CA GLU A 306 -7.69 9.48 18.67
C GLU A 306 -7.80 8.71 20.00
N ARG A 307 -7.20 7.53 20.10
CA ARG A 307 -7.48 6.57 21.18
C ARG A 307 -6.42 6.48 22.27
N LEU A 308 -5.19 6.91 21.98
CA LEU A 308 -4.04 6.84 22.90
C LEU A 308 -3.28 8.17 23.00
N GLY A 309 -3.79 9.27 22.46
CA GLY A 309 -3.07 10.55 22.40
C GLY A 309 -2.59 11.07 23.76
N ASP A 310 -3.27 10.71 24.85
CA ASP A 310 -2.90 11.08 26.22
C ASP A 310 -1.77 10.21 26.81
N GLU A 311 -1.56 9.00 26.26
CA GLU A 311 -0.62 8.00 26.78
C GLU A 311 0.60 7.77 25.88
N LEU A 312 0.46 8.08 24.59
CA LEU A 312 1.41 7.75 23.53
C LEU A 312 1.54 8.93 22.56
N GLU A 313 2.67 9.62 22.61
CA GLU A 313 2.98 10.70 21.68
C GLU A 313 3.18 10.14 20.27
N VAL A 314 2.62 10.80 19.26
CA VAL A 314 2.76 10.38 17.86
C VAL A 314 3.63 11.39 17.12
N THR A 315 4.78 10.92 16.63
CA THR A 315 5.79 11.77 15.99
C THR A 315 6.10 11.30 14.58
N GLU A 316 6.02 12.24 13.64
CA GLU A 316 6.46 12.04 12.25
C GLU A 316 7.75 12.86 12.05
N ARG A 317 8.91 12.21 12.16
CA ARG A 317 10.22 12.86 12.01
C ARG A 317 11.25 11.89 11.45
N LYS A 318 12.36 12.42 10.92
CA LYS A 318 13.53 11.59 10.60
C LYS A 318 14.14 11.04 11.89
N TYR A 319 14.51 9.77 11.86
CA TYR A 319 15.22 9.08 12.93
C TYR A 319 16.15 8.04 12.33
N THR A 320 17.24 7.75 13.02
CA THR A 320 18.34 6.93 12.52
C THR A 320 18.29 5.51 13.08
N ILE A 321 18.92 4.58 12.37
CA ILE A 321 19.15 3.23 12.90
C ILE A 321 19.97 3.26 14.21
N ALA A 322 20.86 4.25 14.35
CA ALA A 322 21.63 4.46 15.58
C ALA A 322 20.73 4.81 16.78
N GLU A 323 19.71 5.65 16.61
CA GLU A 323 18.72 5.93 17.66
C GLU A 323 17.95 4.66 18.07
N VAL A 324 17.60 3.80 17.11
CA VAL A 324 16.92 2.52 17.39
C VAL A 324 17.84 1.58 18.17
N MET A 325 19.13 1.49 17.79
CA MET A 325 20.14 0.71 18.49
C MET A 325 20.38 1.22 19.93
N GLU A 326 20.50 2.54 20.11
CA GLU A 326 20.65 3.17 21.42
C GLU A 326 19.43 2.86 22.31
N ALA A 327 18.21 3.04 21.77
CA ALA A 327 16.99 2.73 22.51
C ALA A 327 16.91 1.25 22.91
N ALA A 328 17.37 0.32 22.06
CA ALA A 328 17.42 -1.09 22.39
C ALA A 328 18.44 -1.40 23.49
N ALA A 329 19.65 -0.84 23.39
CA ALA A 329 20.71 -1.02 24.39
C ALA A 329 20.33 -0.46 25.77
N GLU A 330 19.55 0.62 25.80
CA GLU A 330 19.06 1.24 27.04
C GLU A 330 17.75 0.64 27.56
N GLY A 331 17.20 -0.42 26.93
CA GLY A 331 15.94 -1.03 27.32
C GLY A 331 14.71 -0.13 27.12
N ARG A 332 14.83 0.89 26.26
CA ARG A 332 13.77 1.85 25.92
C ARG A 332 12.96 1.45 24.70
N LEU A 333 13.49 0.61 23.80
CA LEU A 333 12.74 0.06 22.66
C LEU A 333 11.64 -0.88 23.17
N LEU A 334 10.38 -0.57 22.89
CA LEU A 334 9.23 -1.31 23.42
C LEU A 334 8.62 -2.25 22.38
N GLU A 335 8.33 -1.74 21.17
CA GLU A 335 7.74 -2.51 20.08
C GLU A 335 8.19 -1.93 18.74
N SER A 336 8.08 -2.70 17.66
CA SER A 336 8.18 -2.18 16.30
C SER A 336 7.31 -3.01 15.38
N PHE A 337 6.80 -2.38 14.31
CA PHE A 337 5.97 -3.06 13.34
C PHE A 337 6.07 -2.43 11.95
N ALA A 338 5.79 -3.26 10.94
CA ALA A 338 5.57 -2.83 9.57
C ALA A 338 4.07 -2.64 9.32
N ALA A 339 3.70 -1.60 8.58
CA ALA A 339 2.32 -1.27 8.25
C ALA A 339 2.12 -1.08 6.73
N GLY A 340 1.31 -1.94 6.12
CA GLY A 340 1.00 -1.89 4.69
C GLY A 340 -0.06 -2.91 4.30
N THR A 341 -0.71 -2.79 3.14
CA THR A 341 -1.83 -3.67 2.78
C THR A 341 -1.46 -5.17 2.79
N ALA A 342 -0.26 -5.52 2.29
CA ALA A 342 0.22 -6.89 2.20
C ALA A 342 0.42 -7.52 3.59
N TRP A 343 1.38 -6.99 4.34
CA TRP A 343 1.78 -7.41 5.69
C TRP A 343 0.87 -6.88 6.80
N PHE A 344 -0.23 -6.22 6.46
CA PHE A 344 -1.17 -5.54 7.35
C PHE A 344 -0.48 -4.73 8.47
N ILE A 345 -0.55 -5.22 9.71
CA ILE A 345 0.24 -4.76 10.86
C ILE A 345 1.05 -5.98 11.33
N CYS A 346 2.33 -5.99 10.99
CA CYS A 346 3.21 -7.10 11.28
C CYS A 346 4.25 -6.72 12.34
N PRO A 347 4.28 -7.38 13.50
CA PRO A 347 5.28 -7.10 14.53
C PRO A 347 6.67 -7.48 14.02
N VAL A 348 7.64 -6.62 14.28
CA VAL A 348 9.06 -6.84 14.02
C VAL A 348 9.68 -7.38 15.30
N SER A 349 10.33 -8.54 15.23
CA SER A 349 11.01 -9.19 16.35
C SER A 349 12.52 -8.97 16.33
N LYS A 350 13.09 -8.71 15.16
CA LYS A 350 14.52 -8.53 14.98
C LYS A 350 14.84 -7.59 13.84
N ILE A 351 15.84 -6.74 14.04
CA ILE A 351 16.48 -5.96 12.99
C ILE A 351 17.98 -6.29 13.05
N GLN A 352 18.55 -6.75 11.94
CA GLN A 352 20.00 -6.89 11.83
C GLN A 352 20.55 -5.69 11.06
N HIS A 353 21.46 -4.95 11.68
CA HIS A 353 22.18 -3.86 11.06
C HIS A 353 23.68 -4.15 11.07
N ARG A 354 24.24 -4.42 9.88
CA ARG A 354 25.63 -4.89 9.76
C ARG A 354 25.81 -6.16 10.62
N GLU A 355 26.80 -6.18 11.50
CA GLU A 355 27.06 -7.29 12.43
C GLU A 355 26.27 -7.19 13.74
N HIS A 356 25.39 -6.20 13.89
CA HIS A 356 24.65 -5.96 15.12
C HIS A 356 23.20 -6.44 15.02
N ASP A 357 22.80 -7.27 15.97
CA ASP A 357 21.43 -7.71 16.14
C ASP A 357 20.68 -6.82 17.14
N ILE A 358 19.60 -6.22 16.68
CA ILE A 358 18.65 -5.47 17.50
C ILE A 358 17.45 -6.39 17.75
N THR A 359 17.34 -6.89 18.98
CA THR A 359 16.15 -7.64 19.40
C THR A 359 15.05 -6.65 19.75
N VAL A 360 13.90 -6.80 19.11
CA VAL A 360 12.72 -5.96 19.37
C VAL A 360 11.75 -6.76 20.25
N PRO A 361 11.32 -6.23 21.40
CA PRO A 361 10.35 -6.94 22.23
C PRO A 361 9.03 -7.16 21.47
N THR A 362 8.48 -8.36 21.62
CA THR A 362 7.22 -8.80 21.02
C THR A 362 6.41 -9.59 22.06
N GLY A 363 5.15 -9.86 21.77
CA GLY A 363 4.35 -10.80 22.54
C GLY A 363 4.81 -12.25 22.37
N PRO A 364 4.19 -13.21 23.10
CA PRO A 364 4.54 -14.63 23.02
C PRO A 364 4.61 -15.15 21.58
N GLY A 365 5.68 -15.87 21.24
CA GLY A 365 5.86 -16.45 19.90
C GLY A 365 6.07 -15.45 18.76
N GLY A 366 6.40 -14.18 19.06
CA GLY A 366 6.52 -13.12 18.06
C GLY A 366 5.20 -12.45 17.70
N SER A 367 4.17 -12.65 18.53
CA SER A 367 2.88 -11.96 18.39
C SER A 367 3.01 -10.45 18.66
N PRO A 368 2.03 -9.63 18.25
CA PRO A 368 2.04 -8.20 18.55
C PRO A 368 2.19 -7.89 20.04
N GLY A 369 2.95 -6.85 20.37
CA GLY A 369 2.94 -6.23 21.69
C GLY A 369 1.62 -5.49 21.96
N GLU A 370 1.55 -4.75 23.07
CA GLU A 370 0.33 -4.08 23.51
C GLU A 370 -0.17 -3.03 22.50
N VAL A 371 0.70 -2.11 22.09
CA VAL A 371 0.35 -1.01 21.18
C VAL A 371 0.09 -1.55 19.78
N THR A 372 0.98 -2.41 19.28
CA THR A 372 0.86 -3.05 17.97
C THR A 372 -0.43 -3.88 17.89
N GLY A 373 -0.74 -4.62 18.95
CA GLY A 373 -1.94 -5.44 19.08
C GLY A 373 -3.23 -4.60 19.09
N LYS A 374 -3.26 -3.50 19.85
CA LYS A 374 -4.37 -2.53 19.84
C LYS A 374 -4.63 -1.98 18.43
N ILE A 375 -3.59 -1.48 17.75
CA ILE A 375 -3.70 -0.94 16.38
C ILE A 375 -4.21 -2.01 15.41
N LYS A 376 -3.62 -3.21 15.44
CA LYS A 376 -4.01 -4.34 14.60
C LYS A 376 -5.48 -4.72 14.83
N GLY A 377 -5.89 -4.79 16.09
CA GLY A 377 -7.27 -5.09 16.50
C GLY A 377 -8.27 -4.07 15.96
N TRP A 378 -8.04 -2.78 16.23
CA TRP A 378 -8.95 -1.72 15.78
C TRP A 378 -9.13 -1.68 14.27
N LEU A 379 -8.04 -1.78 13.51
CA LEU A 379 -8.12 -1.81 12.06
C LEU A 379 -8.85 -3.07 11.57
N SER A 380 -8.57 -4.23 12.16
CA SER A 380 -9.24 -5.50 11.84
C SER A 380 -10.74 -5.42 12.12
N ASP A 381 -11.13 -4.85 13.25
CA ASP A 381 -12.54 -4.72 13.65
C ASP A 381 -13.32 -3.83 12.69
N ILE A 382 -12.70 -2.77 12.17
CA ILE A 382 -13.28 -1.93 11.12
C ILE A 382 -13.38 -2.71 9.79
N MET A 383 -12.28 -3.34 9.36
CA MET A 383 -12.19 -4.05 8.07
C MET A 383 -13.18 -5.22 7.97
N TYR A 384 -13.35 -5.97 9.05
CA TYR A 384 -14.25 -7.13 9.14
C TYR A 384 -15.62 -6.82 9.76
N GLY A 385 -15.94 -5.54 9.98
CA GLY A 385 -17.27 -5.10 10.39
C GLY A 385 -17.68 -5.51 11.81
N ARG A 386 -16.73 -5.72 12.73
CA ARG A 386 -17.02 -5.81 14.17
C ARG A 386 -17.27 -4.45 14.80
N THR A 387 -16.76 -3.39 14.17
CA THR A 387 -17.04 -1.99 14.49
C THR A 387 -17.53 -1.29 13.23
N GLU A 388 -18.68 -0.62 13.32
CA GLU A 388 -19.16 0.23 12.24
C GLU A 388 -18.31 1.50 12.15
N HIS A 389 -17.78 1.79 10.97
CA HIS A 389 -16.89 2.92 10.74
C HIS A 389 -16.92 3.32 9.27
N GLU A 390 -16.86 4.63 8.98
CA GLU A 390 -16.88 5.17 7.61
C GLU A 390 -15.73 4.66 6.71
N TRP A 391 -14.65 4.16 7.31
CA TRP A 391 -13.50 3.61 6.59
C TRP A 391 -13.77 2.22 6.00
N GLY A 392 -14.71 1.45 6.57
CA GLY A 392 -15.10 0.14 6.10
C GLY A 392 -16.29 0.22 5.14
N VAL A 393 -16.05 0.59 3.89
CA VAL A 393 -17.10 0.82 2.89
C VAL A 393 -17.73 -0.51 2.48
N VAL A 394 -19.03 -0.67 2.76
CA VAL A 394 -19.82 -1.84 2.35
C VAL A 394 -20.11 -1.77 0.85
N VAL A 395 -19.94 -2.89 0.16
CA VAL A 395 -20.24 -3.04 -1.27
C VAL A 395 -21.48 -3.91 -1.45
N SER A 396 -22.45 -3.41 -2.22
CA SER A 396 -23.64 -4.18 -2.58
C SER A 396 -23.29 -5.30 -3.56
N GLU A 397 -23.80 -6.49 -3.30
CA GLU A 397 -23.62 -7.67 -4.13
C GLU A 397 -24.80 -7.79 -5.12
N ARG A 398 -24.56 -8.34 -6.31
CA ARG A 398 -25.66 -8.80 -7.17
C ARG A 398 -26.10 -10.17 -6.65
N GLU A 399 -27.39 -10.30 -6.36
CA GLU A 399 -28.03 -11.57 -6.01
C GLU A 399 -28.15 -12.49 -7.23
#